data_AF-A0A2U3EVB8-F1
#
_entry.id   AF-A0A2U3EVB8-F1
#
_cell.length_a   1.000
_cell.length_b   1.000
_cell.length_c   1.000
_cell.angle_alpha   90.00
_cell.angle_beta   90.00
_cell.angle_gamma   90.00
#
_symmetry.space_group_name_H-M   'P 1'
#
loop_
_entity.id
_entity.type
_entity.pdbx_description
1 polymer ?
#
loop_
_entity_poly.entity_id
_entity_poly.type
_entity_poly.pdbx_seq_one_letter_code
_entity_poly.pdbx_strand_id
1 'polypeptide(L)'
;MNKQRGFTLLEIIVALVIFALSAMMVVTTIPSRSGADTFGQQLKSLVEYGSDRAVMDGNIVGLVMTSSEFKLVTQVGNNGERHWAPLKAGRIATRGEFPEEMHVSLSPRTLAATLNDEPQIIFLPDGELSRFTLSLESLDKKQRFHVTSQGSVPVVVENDD
;
A
#
# COMPACT_ATOMS: atom_id res chain seq x y z
N MET A 1 -24.76 -40.77 -50.07
CA MET A 1 -25.40 -39.45 -49.90
C MET A 1 -24.71 -38.75 -48.74
N ASN A 2 -23.68 -37.91 -48.98
CA ASN A 2 -22.98 -37.18 -47.92
C ASN A 2 -22.58 -35.80 -48.45
N LYS A 3 -23.26 -34.74 -47.96
CA LYS A 3 -22.98 -33.35 -48.29
C LYS A 3 -21.96 -32.82 -47.27
N GLN A 4 -20.68 -32.87 -47.60
CA GLN A 4 -19.66 -32.19 -46.79
C GLN A 4 -19.84 -30.68 -47.00
N ARG A 5 -20.39 -30.00 -45.98
CA ARG A 5 -20.36 -28.54 -45.89
C ARG A 5 -18.98 -28.14 -45.39
N GLY A 6 -18.09 -27.82 -46.31
CA GLY A 6 -16.80 -27.22 -45.98
C GLY A 6 -17.01 -25.85 -45.36
N PHE A 7 -16.36 -25.61 -44.22
CA PHE A 7 -16.29 -24.29 -43.59
C PHE A 7 -15.86 -23.26 -44.63
N THR A 8 -16.67 -22.22 -44.81
CA THR A 8 -16.33 -21.16 -45.76
C THR A 8 -15.22 -20.30 -45.17
N LEU A 9 -14.29 -19.87 -46.02
CA LEU A 9 -13.19 -18.97 -45.64
C LEU A 9 -13.73 -17.68 -44.98
N LEU A 10 -14.93 -17.25 -45.40
CA LEU A 10 -15.66 -16.12 -44.85
C LEU A 10 -16.06 -16.33 -43.39
N GLU A 11 -16.48 -17.55 -43.01
CA GLU A 11 -16.90 -17.86 -41.64
C GLU A 11 -15.74 -17.78 -40.65
N ILE A 12 -14.55 -18.23 -41.06
CA ILE A 12 -13.34 -18.10 -40.25
C ILE A 12 -12.90 -16.64 -40.14
N ILE A 13 -12.99 -15.86 -41.22
CA ILE A 13 -12.67 -14.43 -41.18
C ILE A 13 -13.63 -13.67 -40.27
N VAL A 14 -14.94 -13.93 -40.36
CA VAL A 14 -15.95 -13.29 -39.51
C VAL A 14 -15.76 -13.68 -38.05
N ALA A 15 -15.46 -14.94 -37.75
CA ALA A 15 -15.14 -15.38 -36.39
C ALA A 15 -13.93 -14.63 -35.81
N LEU A 16 -12.83 -14.50 -36.58
CA LEU A 16 -11.64 -13.77 -36.15
C LEU A 16 -11.91 -12.27 -35.93
N VAL A 17 -12.73 -11.66 -36.78
CA VAL A 17 -13.14 -10.24 -36.62
C VAL A 17 -13.94 -10.05 -35.34
N ILE A 18 -14.89 -10.94 -35.05
CA ILE A 18 -15.68 -10.90 -33.83
C ILE A 18 -14.77 -11.10 -32.61
N PHE A 19 -13.83 -12.05 -32.63
CA PHE A 19 -12.87 -12.23 -31.55
C PHE A 19 -11.98 -10.99 -31.33
N ALA A 20 -11.51 -10.35 -32.40
CA ALA A 20 -10.70 -9.14 -32.31
C ALA A 20 -11.47 -7.95 -31.70
N LEU A 21 -12.72 -7.74 -32.14
CA LEU A 21 -13.59 -6.68 -31.59
C LEU A 21 -13.95 -6.95 -30.12
N SER A 22 -14.20 -8.21 -29.77
CA SER A 22 -14.49 -8.63 -28.39
C SER A 22 -13.28 -8.43 -27.47
N ALA A 23 -12.06 -8.72 -27.96
CA ALA A 23 -10.82 -8.52 -27.21
C ALA A 23 -10.57 -7.04 -26.88
N MET A 24 -10.88 -6.12 -27.80
CA MET A 24 -10.68 -4.68 -27.61
C MET A 24 -11.57 -4.10 -26.50
N MET A 25 -12.80 -4.62 -26.35
CA MET A 25 -13.74 -4.22 -25.29
C MET A 25 -13.33 -4.75 -23.91
N VAL A 26 -12.67 -5.91 -23.83
CA VAL A 26 -12.24 -6.49 -22.55
C VAL A 26 -11.05 -5.72 -21.97
N VAL A 27 -10.12 -5.25 -22.81
CA VAL A 27 -8.92 -4.53 -22.35
C VAL A 27 -9.26 -3.21 -21.64
N THR A 28 -10.36 -2.54 -22.02
CA THR A 28 -10.80 -1.30 -21.36
C THR A 28 -11.56 -1.52 -20.06
N THR A 29 -11.96 -2.76 -19.76
CA THR A 29 -12.67 -3.11 -18.52
C THR A 29 -11.77 -3.66 -17.42
N ILE A 30 -10.49 -3.91 -17.72
CA ILE A 30 -9.51 -4.24 -16.68
C ILE A 30 -9.22 -2.94 -15.95
N PRO A 31 -9.62 -2.80 -14.67
CA PRO A 31 -9.21 -1.66 -13.88
C PRO A 31 -7.68 -1.70 -13.89
N SER A 32 -7.06 -0.65 -14.41
CA SER A 32 -5.64 -0.44 -14.19
C SER A 32 -5.45 -0.47 -12.69
N ARG A 33 -4.94 -1.59 -12.13
CA ARG A 33 -4.46 -1.59 -10.75
C ARG A 33 -3.37 -0.54 -10.72
N SER A 34 -3.74 0.66 -10.30
CA SER A 34 -2.82 1.78 -10.19
C SER A 34 -1.70 1.32 -9.25
N GLY A 35 -0.46 1.74 -9.53
CA GLY A 35 0.65 1.43 -8.62
C GLY A 35 0.34 1.87 -7.19
N ALA A 36 -0.54 2.86 -7.03
CA ALA A 36 -1.06 3.35 -5.78
C ALA A 36 -1.94 2.36 -5.00
N ASP A 37 -2.82 1.57 -5.64
CA ASP A 37 -3.59 0.53 -4.94
C ASP A 37 -2.66 -0.54 -4.37
N THR A 38 -1.67 -0.95 -5.17
CA THR A 38 -0.64 -1.90 -4.72
C THR A 38 0.16 -1.33 -3.55
N PHE A 39 0.53 -0.06 -3.62
CA PHE A 39 1.25 0.62 -2.55
C PHE A 39 0.40 0.76 -1.28
N GLY A 40 -0.88 1.12 -1.40
CA GLY A 40 -1.81 1.21 -0.27
C GLY A 40 -1.96 -0.13 0.46
N GLN A 41 -2.03 -1.24 -0.29
CA GLN A 41 -2.06 -2.57 0.31
C GLN A 41 -0.72 -2.97 0.96
N GLN A 42 0.40 -2.58 0.37
CA GLN A 42 1.73 -2.78 0.97
C GLN A 42 1.85 -2.02 2.30
N LEU A 43 1.40 -0.76 2.33
CA LEU A 43 1.42 0.04 3.53
C LEU A 43 0.46 -0.50 4.61
N LYS A 44 -0.75 -0.94 4.21
CA LYS A 44 -1.67 -1.63 5.13
C LYS A 44 -1.02 -2.85 5.77
N SER A 45 -0.36 -3.70 4.97
CA SER A 45 0.35 -4.88 5.46
C SER A 45 1.51 -4.51 6.39
N LEU A 46 2.23 -3.42 6.11
CA LEU A 46 3.30 -2.91 6.97
C LEU A 46 2.76 -2.43 8.33
N VAL A 47 1.64 -1.71 8.31
CA VAL A 47 0.98 -1.20 9.52
C VAL A 47 0.47 -2.35 10.38
N GLU A 48 -0.17 -3.35 9.76
CA GLU A 48 -0.61 -4.58 10.43
C GLU A 48 0.58 -5.32 11.04
N TYR A 49 1.66 -5.47 10.28
CA TYR A 49 2.89 -6.07 10.77
C TYR A 49 3.49 -5.32 11.97
N GLY A 50 3.52 -3.99 11.92
CA GLY A 50 4.01 -3.16 13.02
C GLY A 50 3.18 -3.34 14.30
N SER A 51 1.85 -3.39 14.15
CA SER A 51 0.92 -3.65 15.26
C SER A 51 1.12 -5.04 15.86
N ASP A 52 1.15 -6.09 15.02
CA ASP A 52 1.39 -7.46 15.46
C ASP A 52 2.72 -7.57 16.20
N ARG A 53 3.76 -6.89 15.69
CA ARG A 53 5.08 -6.91 16.32
C ARG A 53 5.09 -6.23 17.68
N ALA A 54 4.36 -5.12 17.84
CA ALA A 54 4.24 -4.44 19.13
C ALA A 54 3.59 -5.35 20.18
N VAL A 55 2.52 -6.05 19.79
CA VAL A 55 1.80 -7.01 20.65
C VAL A 55 2.68 -8.22 20.98
N MET A 56 3.34 -8.81 19.98
CA MET A 56 4.18 -10.00 20.17
C MET A 56 5.42 -9.75 21.02
N ASP A 57 6.10 -8.62 20.83
CA ASP A 57 7.33 -8.30 21.55
C ASP A 57 7.07 -7.62 22.90
N GLY A 58 5.83 -7.17 23.16
CA GLY A 58 5.51 -6.37 24.34
C GLY A 58 6.14 -4.98 24.35
N ASN A 59 6.66 -4.51 23.20
CA ASN A 59 7.40 -3.26 23.06
C ASN A 59 6.67 -2.28 22.14
N ILE A 60 6.87 -0.98 22.38
CA ILE A 60 6.32 0.05 21.51
C ILE A 60 7.05 0.02 20.16
N VAL A 61 6.27 -0.10 19.09
CA VAL A 61 6.76 0.06 17.71
C VAL A 61 6.30 1.43 17.21
N GLY A 62 7.11 2.06 16.38
CA GLY A 62 6.78 3.32 15.71
C GLY A 62 6.98 3.21 14.21
N LEU A 63 6.25 4.01 13.44
CA LEU A 63 6.46 4.22 12.03
C LEU A 63 6.90 5.67 11.81
N VAL A 64 8.11 5.83 11.28
CA VAL A 64 8.67 7.12 10.85
C VAL A 64 8.46 7.25 9.36
N MET A 65 7.87 8.36 8.91
CA MET A 65 7.62 8.65 7.50
C MET A 65 8.13 10.05 7.15
N THR A 66 8.81 10.15 6.02
CA THR A 66 9.18 11.41 5.36
C THR A 66 8.34 11.56 4.08
N SER A 67 8.64 12.58 3.27
CA SER A 67 7.99 12.75 1.96
C SER A 67 8.32 11.64 0.96
N SER A 68 9.43 10.93 1.15
CA SER A 68 9.98 9.97 0.18
C SER A 68 10.21 8.57 0.75
N GLU A 69 10.30 8.42 2.07
CA GLU A 69 10.64 7.13 2.68
C GLU A 69 9.87 6.88 3.98
N PHE A 70 9.79 5.62 4.37
CA PHE A 70 9.23 5.22 5.66
C PHE A 70 10.00 4.06 6.27
N LYS A 71 10.01 3.97 7.61
CA LYS A 71 10.58 2.82 8.32
C LYS A 71 9.89 2.54 9.66
N LEU A 72 9.81 1.27 10.02
CA LEU A 72 9.44 0.83 11.36
C LEU A 72 10.64 0.89 12.30
N VAL A 73 10.39 1.40 13.50
CA VAL A 73 11.34 1.49 14.61
C VAL A 73 10.73 0.81 15.84
N THR A 74 11.56 0.33 16.74
CA THR A 74 11.16 -0.21 18.03
C THR A 74 11.92 0.51 19.13
N GLN A 75 11.30 0.62 20.30
CA GLN A 75 11.94 1.21 21.45
C GLN A 75 12.87 0.18 22.11
N VAL A 76 14.17 0.47 22.10
CA VAL A 76 15.18 -0.35 22.77
C VAL A 76 15.63 0.37 24.02
N GLY A 77 15.60 -0.33 25.15
CA GLY A 77 16.14 0.16 26.41
C GLY A 77 17.51 -0.43 26.66
N ASN A 78 18.53 0.39 26.85
CA ASN A 78 19.81 -0.05 27.42
C ASN A 78 20.11 0.81 28.65
N ASN A 79 20.35 0.16 29.79
CA ASN A 79 20.73 0.83 31.04
C ASN A 79 19.79 1.96 31.53
N GLY A 80 18.50 1.89 31.21
CA GLY A 80 17.48 2.86 31.65
C GLY A 80 17.17 3.98 30.65
N GLU A 81 18.00 4.16 29.61
CA GLU A 81 17.71 5.08 28.50
C GLU A 81 16.98 4.34 27.38
N ARG A 82 15.84 4.91 26.95
CA ARG A 82 15.04 4.37 25.85
C ARG A 82 15.35 5.16 24.59
N HIS A 83 15.80 4.47 23.55
CA HIS A 83 16.03 5.07 22.24
C HIS A 83 15.30 4.30 21.15
N TRP A 84 14.97 4.99 20.06
CA TRP A 84 14.40 4.35 18.88
C TRP A 84 15.51 3.66 18.09
N ALA A 85 15.29 2.40 17.72
CA ALA A 85 16.18 1.65 16.84
C ALA A 85 15.37 1.06 15.67
N PRO A 86 15.98 0.89 14.48
CA PRO A 86 15.30 0.25 13.36
C PRO A 86 14.78 -1.15 13.72
N LEU A 87 13.52 -1.43 13.37
CA LEU A 87 12.93 -2.75 13.58
C LEU A 87 13.54 -3.73 12.57
N LYS A 88 14.31 -4.71 13.07
CA LYS A 88 14.88 -5.77 12.23
C LYS A 88 13.88 -6.93 12.13
N ALA A 89 13.24 -7.07 10.98
CA ALA A 89 12.44 -8.24 10.65
C ALA A 89 13.19 -9.08 9.61
N GLY A 90 13.47 -10.35 9.90
CA GLY A 90 14.37 -11.17 9.08
C GLY A 90 13.95 -11.29 7.60
N ARG A 91 12.64 -11.39 7.31
CA ARG A 91 12.11 -11.58 5.93
C ARG A 91 11.11 -10.52 5.46
N ILE A 92 10.73 -9.59 6.34
CA ILE A 92 9.72 -8.57 6.03
C ILE A 92 10.45 -7.23 5.88
N ALA A 93 10.17 -6.51 4.80
CA ALA A 93 10.71 -5.18 4.60
C ALA A 93 10.07 -4.22 5.61
N THR A 94 10.87 -3.75 6.58
CA THR A 94 10.45 -2.76 7.59
C THR A 94 10.79 -1.34 7.17
N ARG A 95 11.35 -1.15 5.97
CA ARG A 95 11.63 0.14 5.34
C ARG A 95 11.18 0.06 3.88
N GLY A 96 10.70 1.18 3.35
CA GLY A 96 10.43 1.34 1.95
C GLY A 96 10.47 2.81 1.53
N GLU A 97 10.34 3.02 0.23
CA GLU A 97 10.29 4.33 -0.40
C GLU A 97 8.89 4.57 -0.94
N PHE A 98 8.39 5.79 -0.81
CA PHE A 98 7.20 6.23 -1.50
C PHE A 98 7.52 6.43 -2.99
N PRO A 99 6.58 6.16 -3.91
CA PRO A 99 6.78 6.42 -5.33
C PRO A 99 7.09 7.91 -5.58
N GLU A 100 8.14 8.22 -6.36
CA GLU A 100 8.56 9.62 -6.62
C GLU A 100 7.46 10.48 -7.26
N GLU A 101 6.52 9.86 -7.96
CA GLU A 101 5.40 10.51 -8.64
C GLU A 101 4.20 10.80 -7.72
N MET A 102 4.32 10.53 -6.41
CA MET A 102 3.28 10.75 -5.41
C MET A 102 3.68 11.78 -4.36
N HIS A 103 2.80 12.75 -4.15
CA HIS A 103 2.85 13.66 -3.02
C HIS A 103 2.21 13.00 -1.79
N VAL A 104 3.00 12.86 -0.73
CA VAL A 104 2.59 12.24 0.52
C VAL A 104 2.27 13.30 1.56
N SER A 105 1.14 13.15 2.24
CA SER A 105 0.76 14.00 3.37
C SER A 105 0.17 13.16 4.49
N LEU A 106 0.36 13.62 5.73
CA LEU A 106 -0.12 12.95 6.94
C LEU A 106 -1.00 13.93 7.74
N SER A 107 -2.03 13.39 8.37
CA SER A 107 -2.92 14.11 9.28
C SER A 107 -3.28 13.22 10.47
N PRO A 108 -3.38 13.75 11.71
CA PRO A 108 -3.22 15.16 12.10
C PRO A 108 -1.75 15.58 12.33
N ARG A 109 -0.81 14.62 12.36
CA ARG A 109 0.63 14.91 12.48
C ARG A 109 1.25 15.18 11.11
N THR A 110 2.34 15.95 11.08
CA THR A 110 3.13 16.16 9.87
C THR A 110 4.19 15.08 9.67
N LEU A 111 4.64 14.90 8.43
CA LEU A 111 5.79 14.04 8.11
C LEU A 111 7.06 14.52 8.82
N ALA A 112 7.99 13.61 9.09
CA ALA A 112 9.29 13.94 9.62
C ALA A 112 10.16 14.60 8.55
N ALA A 113 11.11 15.41 9.01
CA ALA A 113 12.17 15.90 8.15
C ALA A 113 13.15 14.78 7.81
N THR A 114 13.45 13.90 8.77
CA THR A 114 14.38 12.79 8.58
C THR A 114 13.85 11.48 9.16
N LEU A 115 14.33 10.35 8.66
CA LEU A 115 14.01 9.05 9.24
C LEU A 115 14.55 8.89 10.68
N ASN A 116 15.46 9.73 11.16
CA ASN A 116 15.98 9.64 12.53
C ASN A 116 15.16 10.44 13.56
N ASP A 117 14.14 11.16 13.10
CA ASP A 117 13.22 11.88 13.97
C ASP A 117 12.30 10.90 14.72
N GLU A 118 11.51 11.44 15.65
CA GLU A 118 10.53 10.64 16.38
C GLU A 118 9.44 10.07 15.46
N PRO A 119 8.95 8.86 15.73
CA PRO A 119 7.87 8.26 14.95
C PRO A 119 6.57 9.06 15.06
N GLN A 120 5.90 9.25 13.92
CA GLN A 120 4.61 9.95 13.88
C GLN A 120 3.47 9.03 14.30
N ILE A 121 3.55 7.76 13.93
CA ILE A 121 2.55 6.74 14.24
C ILE A 121 3.16 5.78 15.24
N ILE A 122 2.45 5.56 16.35
CA ILE A 122 2.83 4.65 17.43
C ILE A 122 1.89 3.45 17.43
N PHE A 123 2.46 2.26 17.60
CA PHE A 123 1.79 0.99 17.85
C PHE A 123 2.09 0.56 19.28
N LEU A 124 1.04 0.34 20.05
CA LEU A 124 1.12 -0.02 21.45
C LEU A 124 1.03 -1.54 21.64
N PRO A 125 1.65 -2.11 22.69
CA PRO A 125 1.63 -3.54 22.94
C PRO A 125 0.25 -4.15 23.27
N ASP A 126 -0.75 -3.30 23.55
CA ASP A 126 -2.14 -3.69 23.77
C ASP A 126 -2.95 -3.80 22.47
N GLY A 127 -2.34 -3.50 21.32
CA GLY A 127 -2.98 -3.52 20.01
C GLY A 127 -3.61 -2.18 19.61
N GLU A 128 -3.52 -1.15 20.45
CA GLU A 128 -3.88 0.21 20.05
C GLU A 128 -2.83 0.78 19.09
N LEU A 129 -3.28 1.62 18.16
CA LEU A 129 -2.39 2.33 17.25
C LEU A 129 -2.85 3.77 17.03
N SER A 130 -1.94 4.67 16.66
CA SER A 130 -2.26 6.10 16.53
C SER A 130 -3.30 6.35 15.44
N ARG A 131 -4.30 7.20 15.69
CA ARG A 131 -5.22 7.66 14.62
C ARG A 131 -4.48 8.52 13.61
N PHE A 132 -4.57 8.16 12.33
CA PHE A 132 -3.98 8.92 11.25
C PHE A 132 -4.77 8.76 9.95
N THR A 133 -4.61 9.73 9.05
CA THR A 133 -4.96 9.64 7.65
C THR A 133 -3.72 9.99 6.85
N LEU A 134 -3.20 9.02 6.10
CA LEU A 134 -2.14 9.23 5.12
C LEU A 134 -2.79 9.43 3.76
N SER A 135 -2.46 10.52 3.08
CA SER A 135 -2.95 10.78 1.72
C SER A 135 -1.79 10.73 0.74
N LEU A 136 -1.95 9.96 -0.32
CA LEU A 136 -1.03 9.93 -1.46
C LEU A 136 -1.76 10.48 -2.68
N GLU A 137 -1.25 11.57 -3.25
CA GLU A 137 -1.80 12.20 -4.45
C GLU A 137 -0.76 12.15 -5.57
N SER A 138 -1.13 11.64 -6.74
CA SER A 138 -0.23 11.69 -7.91
C SER A 138 0.01 13.13 -8.35
N LEU A 139 1.21 13.44 -8.88
CA LEU A 139 1.55 14.77 -9.41
C LEU A 139 0.55 15.28 -10.48
N ASP A 140 -0.04 14.38 -11.27
CA ASP A 140 -1.05 14.71 -12.29
C ASP A 140 -2.48 14.87 -11.69
N LYS A 141 -2.62 14.72 -10.37
CA LYS A 141 -3.87 14.82 -9.58
C LYS A 141 -5.02 13.91 -10.00
N LYS A 142 -4.78 12.99 -10.93
CA LYS A 142 -5.78 12.01 -11.39
C LYS A 142 -6.02 10.88 -10.41
N GLN A 143 -5.18 10.75 -9.39
CA GLN A 143 -5.13 9.58 -8.51
C GLN A 143 -4.87 10.02 -7.08
N ARG A 144 -5.80 9.71 -6.17
CA ARG A 144 -5.72 10.07 -4.76
C ARG A 144 -6.14 8.88 -3.90
N PHE A 145 -5.28 8.55 -2.94
CA PHE A 145 -5.45 7.39 -2.08
C PHE A 145 -5.32 7.82 -0.64
N HIS A 146 -6.18 7.27 0.21
CA HIS A 146 -6.17 7.53 1.63
C HIS A 146 -6.01 6.21 2.40
N VAL A 147 -5.06 6.18 3.33
CA VAL A 147 -4.91 5.11 4.32
C VAL A 147 -5.27 5.67 5.68
N THR A 148 -6.38 5.21 6.24
CA THR A 148 -6.94 5.75 7.47
C THR A 148 -6.92 4.70 8.58
N SER A 149 -6.48 5.11 9.77
CA SER A 149 -6.64 4.36 11.01
C SER A 149 -7.58 5.06 11.98
N GLN A 150 -8.52 4.29 12.54
CA GLN A 150 -9.43 4.74 13.60
C GLN A 150 -8.90 4.48 15.02
N GLY A 151 -7.69 3.95 15.17
CA GLY A 151 -7.06 3.68 16.47
C GLY A 151 -6.70 2.22 16.71
N SER A 152 -7.03 1.35 15.75
CA SER A 152 -6.75 -0.07 15.78
C SER A 152 -6.61 -0.60 14.36
N VAL A 153 -6.06 -1.80 14.21
CA VAL A 153 -6.08 -2.56 12.96
C VAL A 153 -7.45 -3.24 12.76
N PRO A 154 -7.88 -3.52 11.51
CA PRO A 154 -7.19 -3.20 10.25
C PRO A 154 -7.30 -1.71 9.88
N VAL A 155 -6.30 -1.20 9.18
CA VAL A 155 -6.41 0.12 8.53
C VAL A 155 -7.20 0.01 7.23
N VAL A 156 -7.94 1.06 6.91
CA VAL A 156 -8.79 1.13 5.72
C VAL A 156 -8.01 1.85 4.62
N VAL A 157 -8.02 1.27 3.42
CA VAL A 157 -7.46 1.88 2.20
C VAL A 157 -8.64 2.29 1.33
N GLU A 158 -8.75 3.58 1.03
CA GLU A 158 -9.76 4.17 0.16
C GLU A 158 -9.09 4.77 -1.07
N ASN A 159 -9.66 4.51 -2.24
CA ASN A 159 -9.26 5.15 -3.50
C ASN A 159 -10.35 6.13 -3.91
N ASP A 160 -9.99 7.39 -4.09
CA ASP A 160 -10.84 8.41 -4.71
C ASP A 160 -10.59 8.34 -6.23
N ASP A 161 -11.29 7.41 -6.91
CA ASP A 161 -11.39 7.35 -8.39
C ASP A 161 -12.46 8.31 -8.93
#